data_AF-A0A0G1Z3N3-F1
#
_entry.id   AF-A0A0G1Z3N3-F1
#
_cell.length_a   1.000
_cell.length_b   1.000
_cell.length_c   1.000
_cell.angle_alpha   90.00
_cell.angle_beta   90.00
_cell.angle_gamma   90.00
#
_symmetry.space_group_name_H-M   'P 1'
#
loop_
_entity.id
_entity.type
_entity.pdbx_description
1 polymer ?
#
loop_
_entity_poly.entity_id
_entity_poly.type
_entity_poly.pdbx_seq_one_letter_code
_entity_poly.pdbx_strand_id
1 'polypeptide(L)'
;MAENPRGIGKLLRKLDSLEGMAIAVRALRAGALHVKGKIARYPPSSIANSPGQRRWYERGYGPRWRRRDNSIGGSKTSETLGRRWTIGERSSGFQQVIGNNVSYGPYVQSEEKQARFHRARGWLTDEKVIDQEEKTILKFIKDEIDKALAQ
;
A
#
# COMPACT_ATOMS: atom_id res chain seq x y z
N MET A 1 -35.35 -5.57 14.59
CA MET A 1 -34.82 -4.19 14.70
C MET A 1 -35.17 -3.48 13.40
N ALA A 2 -36.05 -2.48 13.43
CA ALA A 2 -36.47 -1.79 12.22
C ALA A 2 -35.47 -0.69 11.87
N GLU A 3 -34.78 -0.80 10.74
CA GLU A 3 -34.02 0.31 10.16
C GLU A 3 -34.98 1.46 9.84
N ASN A 4 -34.67 2.67 10.30
CA ASN A 4 -35.51 3.84 10.09
C ASN A 4 -35.37 4.33 8.63
N PRO A 5 -36.39 4.17 7.76
CA PRO A 5 -36.30 4.51 6.34
C PRO A 5 -36.06 6.01 6.09
N ARG A 6 -36.32 6.88 7.07
CA ARG A 6 -36.05 8.32 6.97
C ARG A 6 -34.55 8.65 7.04
N GLY A 7 -33.75 7.82 7.72
CA GLY A 7 -32.30 8.01 7.85
C GLY A 7 -31.57 7.75 6.54
N ILE A 8 -31.88 6.62 5.89
CA ILE A 8 -31.33 6.25 4.57
C ILE A 8 -31.70 7.29 3.51
N GLY A 9 -32.94 7.77 3.47
CA GLY A 9 -33.35 8.80 2.50
C GLY A 9 -32.69 10.17 2.69
N LYS A 10 -32.20 10.49 3.90
CA LYS A 10 -31.40 11.70 4.16
C LYS A 10 -29.93 11.49 3.77
N LEU A 11 -29.41 10.29 4.02
CA LEU A 11 -28.08 9.87 3.58
C LEU A 11 -27.95 9.90 2.06
N LEU A 12 -28.90 9.28 1.34
CA LEU A 12 -28.91 9.25 -0.13
C LEU A 12 -28.94 10.65 -0.73
N ARG A 13 -29.79 11.55 -0.22
CA ARG A 13 -29.84 12.94 -0.67
C ARG A 13 -28.56 13.74 -0.40
N LYS A 14 -27.89 13.50 0.73
CA LYS A 14 -26.58 14.09 1.00
C LYS A 14 -25.53 13.53 0.04
N LEU A 15 -25.53 12.23 -0.23
CA LEU A 15 -24.58 11.57 -1.15
C LEU A 15 -24.78 11.97 -2.62
N ASP A 16 -26.02 12.26 -3.05
CA ASP A 16 -26.35 12.76 -4.39
C ASP A 16 -25.97 14.24 -4.60
N SER A 17 -25.51 14.92 -3.55
CA SER A 17 -25.00 16.30 -3.64
C SER A 17 -23.51 16.32 -3.96
N LEU A 18 -23.02 17.41 -4.58
CA LEU A 18 -21.59 17.62 -4.84
C LEU A 18 -20.74 17.51 -3.56
N GLU A 19 -21.27 17.96 -2.43
CA GLU A 19 -20.63 17.84 -1.14
C GLU A 19 -20.50 16.37 -0.71
N GLY A 20 -21.58 15.59 -0.84
CA GLY A 20 -21.57 14.15 -0.56
C GLY A 20 -20.62 13.36 -1.44
N MET A 21 -20.55 13.71 -2.73
CA MET A 21 -19.57 13.14 -3.66
C MET A 21 -18.14 13.45 -3.21
N ALA A 22 -17.85 14.69 -2.83
CA ALA A 22 -16.54 15.08 -2.32
C ALA A 22 -16.18 14.32 -1.02
N ILE A 23 -17.15 14.13 -0.12
CA ILE A 23 -16.97 13.33 1.09
C ILE A 23 -16.62 11.88 0.75
N ALA A 24 -17.38 11.25 -0.16
CA ALA A 24 -17.13 9.88 -0.58
C ALA A 24 -15.73 9.71 -1.19
N VAL A 25 -15.30 10.64 -2.03
CA VAL A 25 -13.94 10.64 -2.61
C VAL A 25 -12.88 10.78 -1.52
N ARG A 26 -13.05 11.68 -0.54
CA ARG A 26 -12.13 11.81 0.60
C ARG A 26 -12.04 10.52 1.43
N ALA A 27 -13.18 9.88 1.68
CA ALA A 27 -13.27 8.62 2.41
C ALA A 27 -12.49 7.50 1.71
N LEU A 28 -12.69 7.35 0.39
CA LEU A 28 -11.96 6.39 -0.43
C LEU A 28 -10.44 6.68 -0.43
N ARG A 29 -10.07 7.95 -0.56
CA ARG A 29 -8.67 8.39 -0.54
C ARG A 29 -8.00 8.10 0.80
N ALA A 30 -8.70 8.23 1.93
CA ALA A 30 -8.19 7.86 3.25
C ALA A 30 -7.86 6.36 3.33
N GLY A 31 -8.76 5.50 2.83
CA GLY A 31 -8.49 4.07 2.69
C GLY A 31 -7.28 3.76 1.80
N ALA A 32 -7.17 4.44 0.66
CA ALA A 32 -6.05 4.26 -0.26
C ALA A 32 -4.70 4.70 0.35
N LEU A 33 -4.69 5.79 1.13
CA LEU A 33 -3.51 6.24 1.88
C LEU A 33 -3.05 5.21 2.90
N HIS A 34 -3.99 4.58 3.60
CA HIS A 34 -3.68 3.50 4.54
C HIS A 34 -3.03 2.31 3.85
N VAL A 35 -3.64 1.80 2.77
CA VAL A 35 -3.10 0.66 2.00
C VAL A 35 -1.72 1.00 1.42
N LYS A 36 -1.56 2.18 0.82
CA LYS A 36 -0.25 2.67 0.34
C LYS A 36 0.80 2.62 1.44
N GLY A 37 0.47 3.10 2.65
CA GLY A 37 1.38 3.09 3.78
C GLY A 37 1.78 1.68 4.24
N LYS A 38 0.87 0.73 4.16
CA LYS A 38 1.11 -0.67 4.52
C LYS A 38 1.96 -1.40 3.49
N ILE A 39 1.61 -1.31 2.21
CA ILE A 39 2.35 -2.01 1.15
C ILE A 39 3.75 -1.43 0.92
N ALA A 40 3.97 -0.15 1.24
CA ALA A 40 5.28 0.49 1.14
C ALA A 40 6.29 0.03 2.21
N ARG A 41 5.84 -0.60 3.30
CA ARG A 41 6.73 -1.05 4.38
C ARG A 41 7.47 -2.32 3.99
N TYR A 42 8.78 -2.30 4.23
CA TYR A 42 9.60 -3.47 3.99
C TYR A 42 9.53 -4.37 5.23
N PRO A 43 9.64 -5.70 5.08
CA PRO A 43 9.77 -6.60 6.22
C PRO A 43 11.00 -6.24 7.07
N PRO A 44 11.11 -6.76 8.31
CA PRO A 44 12.34 -6.66 9.09
C PRO A 44 13.57 -7.10 8.28
N SER A 45 14.72 -6.51 8.58
CA SER A 45 15.98 -6.94 7.97
C SER A 45 16.27 -8.39 8.34
N SER A 46 16.79 -9.15 7.36
CA SER A 46 17.22 -10.53 7.57
C SER A 46 18.69 -10.68 7.22
N ILE A 47 19.21 -11.90 7.34
CA ILE A 47 20.57 -12.25 6.91
C ILE A 47 20.85 -11.85 5.45
N ALA A 48 19.83 -11.84 4.58
CA ALA A 48 19.95 -11.42 3.18
C ALA A 48 20.28 -9.92 3.02
N ASN A 49 20.07 -9.11 4.06
CA ASN A 49 20.41 -7.70 4.10
C ASN A 49 21.69 -7.41 4.90
N SER A 50 22.35 -8.43 5.45
CA SER A 50 23.46 -8.25 6.38
C SER A 50 24.82 -8.20 5.66
N PRO A 51 25.67 -7.19 5.93
CA PRO A 51 27.04 -7.14 5.43
C PRO A 51 27.96 -8.20 6.05
N GLY A 52 27.48 -8.98 7.02
CA GLY A 52 28.17 -10.18 7.51
C GLY A 52 28.22 -11.31 6.45
N GLN A 53 27.38 -11.23 5.41
CA GLN A 53 27.41 -12.17 4.30
C GLN A 53 28.48 -11.82 3.27
N ARG A 54 28.93 -12.83 2.50
CA ARG A 54 29.79 -12.60 1.32
C ARG A 54 29.08 -11.71 0.28
N ARG A 55 27.77 -11.87 0.14
CA ARG A 55 26.89 -11.08 -0.73
C ARG A 55 25.61 -10.75 0.02
N TRP A 56 25.13 -9.52 -0.08
CA TRP A 56 23.88 -9.08 0.52
C TRP A 56 23.16 -8.07 -0.36
N TYR A 57 21.88 -7.85 -0.09
CA TYR A 57 21.13 -6.77 -0.69
C TYR A 57 21.01 -5.60 0.29
N GLU A 58 21.53 -4.44 -0.09
CA GLU A 58 21.42 -3.20 0.67
C GLU A 58 20.23 -2.38 0.18
N ARG A 59 19.24 -2.18 1.06
CA ARG A 59 18.00 -1.45 0.74
C ARG A 59 18.35 -0.02 0.35
N GLY A 60 17.90 0.41 -0.83
CA GLY A 60 18.20 1.75 -1.36
C GLY A 60 19.48 1.83 -2.20
N TYR A 61 20.31 0.79 -2.21
CA TYR A 61 21.50 0.71 -3.04
C TYR A 61 21.37 -0.40 -4.09
N GLY A 62 21.22 -1.66 -3.66
CA GLY A 62 21.23 -2.83 -4.54
C GLY A 62 22.12 -3.95 -4.00
N PRO A 63 22.54 -4.91 -4.85
CA PRO A 63 23.48 -5.96 -4.47
C PRO A 63 24.83 -5.39 -4.03
N ARG A 64 25.36 -5.96 -2.95
CA ARG A 64 26.69 -5.67 -2.38
C ARG A 64 27.45 -6.98 -2.18
N TRP A 65 28.78 -6.92 -2.25
CA TRP A 65 29.62 -8.10 -2.02
C TRP A 65 30.99 -7.73 -1.46
N ARG A 66 31.55 -8.65 -0.68
CA ARG A 66 32.92 -8.55 -0.16
C ARG A 66 33.92 -9.13 -1.17
N ARG A 67 34.94 -8.36 -1.52
CA ARG A 67 36.05 -8.77 -2.39
C ARG A 67 37.13 -9.50 -1.58
N ARG A 68 38.14 -10.07 -2.26
CA ARG A 68 39.24 -10.81 -1.61
C ARG A 68 40.09 -9.94 -0.68
N ASP A 69 40.25 -8.67 -1.03
CA ASP A 69 40.97 -7.65 -0.26
C ASP A 69 40.13 -7.02 0.86
N ASN A 70 38.98 -7.62 1.21
CA ASN A 70 37.98 -7.10 2.15
C ASN A 70 37.28 -5.80 1.75
N SER A 71 37.59 -5.20 0.60
CA SER A 71 36.83 -4.06 0.09
C SER A 71 35.41 -4.47 -0.31
N ILE A 72 34.49 -3.51 -0.27
CA ILE A 72 33.08 -3.76 -0.61
C ILE A 72 32.78 -3.29 -2.04
N GLY A 73 32.42 -4.23 -2.89
CA GLY A 73 31.82 -3.97 -4.19
C GLY A 73 30.29 -3.84 -4.12
N GLY A 74 29.69 -3.33 -5.19
CA GLY A 74 28.25 -3.20 -5.30
C GLY A 74 27.79 -2.71 -6.66
N SER A 75 26.49 -2.86 -6.91
CA SER A 75 25.80 -2.26 -8.06
C SER A 75 24.60 -1.44 -7.56
N LYS A 76 24.54 -0.17 -7.97
CA LYS A 76 23.48 0.75 -7.56
C LYS A 76 22.23 0.59 -8.43
N THR A 77 21.52 -0.51 -8.25
CA THR A 77 20.35 -0.90 -9.07
C THR A 77 19.02 -0.76 -8.34
N SER A 78 19.01 -0.40 -7.06
CA SER A 78 17.77 -0.22 -6.31
C SER A 78 16.95 0.97 -6.86
N GLU A 79 15.76 0.68 -7.39
CA GLU A 79 14.78 1.71 -7.79
C GLU A 79 13.99 2.33 -6.61
N THR A 80 14.29 1.93 -5.37
CA THR A 80 13.67 2.41 -4.12
C THR A 80 12.16 2.11 -4.02
N LEU A 81 11.77 0.86 -4.28
CA LEU A 81 10.39 0.35 -4.29
C LEU A 81 9.45 1.01 -3.26
N GLY A 82 9.81 1.06 -1.98
CA GLY A 82 8.93 1.62 -0.92
C GLY A 82 8.58 3.10 -1.12
N ARG A 83 9.47 3.88 -1.75
CA ARG A 83 9.26 5.31 -2.02
C ARG A 83 8.45 5.57 -3.28
N ARG A 84 8.26 4.55 -4.13
CA ARG A 84 7.64 4.67 -5.46
C ARG A 84 6.15 4.34 -5.47
N TRP A 85 5.58 3.95 -4.33
CA TRP A 85 4.15 3.77 -4.20
C TRP A 85 3.41 5.12 -4.29
N THR A 86 2.44 5.21 -5.19
CA THR A 86 1.61 6.41 -5.42
C THR A 86 0.13 6.05 -5.40
N ILE A 87 -0.71 7.09 -5.30
CA ILE A 87 -2.16 6.99 -5.44
C ILE A 87 -2.55 7.85 -6.63
N GLY A 88 -3.19 7.25 -7.62
CA GLY A 88 -3.91 7.92 -8.69
C GLY A 88 -5.41 7.82 -8.48
N GLU A 89 -6.15 8.63 -9.23
CA GLU A 89 -7.62 8.67 -9.16
C GLU A 89 -8.20 8.37 -10.54
N ARG A 90 -9.33 7.66 -10.55
CA ARG A 90 -10.15 7.37 -11.73
C ARG A 90 -11.61 7.60 -11.37
N SER A 91 -12.48 7.67 -12.38
CA SER A 91 -13.93 7.81 -12.19
C SER A 91 -14.28 8.99 -11.28
N SER A 92 -13.70 10.16 -11.55
CA SER A 92 -13.89 11.38 -10.74
C SER A 92 -13.53 11.20 -9.25
N GLY A 93 -12.57 10.33 -8.93
CA GLY A 93 -12.11 10.06 -7.57
C GLY A 93 -12.82 8.90 -6.87
N PHE A 94 -13.90 8.37 -7.45
CA PHE A 94 -14.61 7.21 -6.88
C PHE A 94 -13.86 5.89 -7.04
N GLN A 95 -12.77 5.90 -7.80
CA GLN A 95 -11.81 4.82 -7.83
C GLN A 95 -10.42 5.36 -7.49
N GLN A 96 -9.86 4.86 -6.39
CA GLN A 96 -8.49 5.15 -5.98
C GLN A 96 -7.59 4.01 -6.44
N VAL A 97 -6.52 4.32 -7.17
CA VAL A 97 -5.60 3.35 -7.75
C VAL A 97 -4.25 3.47 -7.07
N ILE A 98 -3.82 2.41 -6.41
CA ILE A 98 -2.52 2.36 -5.72
C ILE A 98 -1.55 1.64 -6.65
N GLY A 99 -0.43 2.28 -6.98
CA GLY A 99 0.49 1.77 -7.99
C GLY A 99 1.95 2.02 -7.67
N ASN A 100 2.81 1.23 -8.31
CA ASN A 100 4.26 1.34 -8.24
C ASN A 100 4.85 1.03 -9.62
N ASN A 101 5.83 1.81 -10.06
CA ASN A 101 6.43 1.66 -11.39
C ASN A 101 7.85 1.10 -11.38
N VAL A 102 8.35 0.56 -10.26
CA VAL A 102 9.65 -0.12 -10.26
C VAL A 102 9.58 -1.40 -11.09
N SER A 103 10.60 -1.60 -11.93
CA SER A 103 10.61 -2.66 -12.94
C SER A 103 10.48 -4.07 -12.34
N TYR A 104 11.08 -4.31 -11.18
CA TYR A 104 11.05 -5.59 -10.48
C TYR A 104 9.88 -5.77 -9.52
N GLY A 105 9.01 -4.76 -9.36
CA GLY A 105 7.94 -4.71 -8.36
C GLY A 105 7.04 -5.96 -8.30
N PRO A 106 6.57 -6.50 -9.44
CA PRO A 106 5.72 -7.69 -9.45
C PRO A 106 6.36 -8.92 -8.78
N TYR A 107 7.66 -9.13 -8.98
CA TYR A 107 8.36 -10.27 -8.37
C TYR A 107 8.58 -10.11 -6.87
N VAL A 108 8.29 -8.93 -6.31
CA VAL A 108 8.43 -8.63 -4.88
C VAL A 108 7.08 -8.60 -4.16
N GLN A 109 6.04 -7.99 -4.76
CA GLN A 109 4.78 -7.71 -4.05
C GLN A 109 3.49 -8.02 -4.83
N SER A 110 3.54 -8.65 -6.01
CA SER A 110 2.30 -9.14 -6.64
C SER A 110 1.99 -10.56 -6.16
N GLU A 111 0.77 -10.86 -5.72
CA GLU A 111 0.40 -12.23 -5.29
C GLU A 111 0.63 -13.25 -6.42
N GLU A 112 0.29 -12.89 -7.65
CA GLU A 112 0.45 -13.73 -8.84
C GLU A 112 1.93 -14.03 -9.15
N LYS A 113 2.83 -13.05 -8.98
CA LYS A 113 4.22 -13.11 -9.51
C LYS A 113 5.32 -13.12 -8.45
N GLN A 114 4.99 -12.98 -7.17
CA GLN A 114 5.98 -12.86 -6.10
C GLN A 114 6.91 -14.08 -6.07
N ALA A 115 8.22 -13.84 -6.11
CA ALA A 115 9.19 -14.92 -5.99
C ALA A 115 9.14 -15.54 -4.59
N ARG A 116 9.21 -16.87 -4.51
CA ARG A 116 9.06 -17.65 -3.26
C ARG A 116 9.93 -17.14 -2.09
N PHE A 117 11.14 -16.68 -2.37
CA PHE A 117 12.05 -16.20 -1.33
C PHE A 117 11.68 -14.82 -0.77
N HIS A 118 10.91 -14.00 -1.49
CA HIS A 118 10.37 -12.76 -0.95
C HIS A 118 9.27 -13.08 0.07
N ARG A 119 8.37 -14.00 -0.29
CA ARG A 119 7.35 -14.54 0.62
C ARG A 119 7.97 -15.11 1.90
N ALA A 120 8.97 -15.97 1.76
CA ALA A 120 9.67 -16.59 2.89
C ALA A 120 10.38 -15.57 3.81
N ARG A 121 10.68 -14.36 3.30
CA ARG A 121 11.30 -13.26 4.06
C ARG A 121 10.29 -12.22 4.54
N GLY A 122 8.99 -12.54 4.47
CA GLY A 122 7.93 -11.71 5.02
C GLY A 122 7.50 -10.53 4.16
N TRP A 123 7.87 -10.49 2.87
CA TRP A 123 7.30 -9.48 1.96
C TRP A 123 5.81 -9.73 1.78
N LEU A 124 5.01 -8.71 2.07
CA LEU A 124 3.57 -8.73 1.79
C LEU A 124 3.33 -8.48 0.30
N THR A 125 2.30 -9.14 -0.21
CA THR A 125 1.74 -8.94 -1.53
C THR A 125 0.62 -7.90 -1.48
N ASP A 126 0.26 -7.37 -2.64
CA ASP A 126 -0.90 -6.51 -2.85
C ASP A 126 -2.18 -7.11 -2.27
N GLU A 127 -2.54 -8.33 -2.67
CA GLU A 127 -3.75 -9.00 -2.17
C GLU A 127 -3.70 -9.19 -0.65
N LYS A 128 -2.57 -9.67 -0.11
CA LYS A 128 -2.43 -9.90 1.33
C LYS A 128 -2.52 -8.62 2.16
N VAL A 129 -2.08 -7.47 1.64
CA VAL A 129 -2.27 -6.18 2.32
C VAL A 129 -3.76 -5.81 2.35
N ILE A 130 -4.49 -6.02 1.25
CA ILE A 130 -5.93 -5.76 1.21
C ILE A 130 -6.66 -6.65 2.21
N ASP A 131 -6.39 -7.97 2.19
CA ASP A 131 -7.04 -8.93 3.09
C ASP A 131 -6.80 -8.61 4.57
N GLN A 132 -5.55 -8.26 4.92
CA GLN A 132 -5.19 -7.95 6.31
C GLN A 132 -5.77 -6.62 6.81
N GLU A 133 -6.01 -5.68 5.90
CA GLU A 133 -6.38 -4.32 6.24
C GLU A 133 -7.83 -3.98 5.91
N GLU A 134 -8.61 -4.92 5.33
CA GLU A 134 -9.99 -4.73 4.90
C GLU A 134 -10.85 -4.02 5.95
N LYS A 135 -10.87 -4.55 7.18
CA LYS A 135 -11.64 -3.96 8.29
C LYS A 135 -11.20 -2.53 8.61
N THR A 136 -9.90 -2.25 8.53
CA THR A 136 -9.34 -0.92 8.79
C THR A 136 -9.68 0.05 7.66
N ILE A 137 -9.65 -0.41 6.40
CA ILE A 137 -10.06 0.37 5.22
C ILE A 137 -11.53 0.76 5.34
N LEU A 138 -12.41 -0.22 5.63
CA LEU A 138 -13.84 0.03 5.85
C LEU A 138 -14.08 1.00 7.01
N LYS A 139 -13.29 0.89 8.08
CA LYS A 139 -13.35 1.85 9.20
C LYS A 139 -12.98 3.27 8.76
N PHE A 140 -11.91 3.47 7.99
CA PHE A 140 -11.57 4.80 7.47
C PHE A 140 -12.68 5.38 6.62
N ILE A 141 -13.30 4.57 5.75
CA ILE A 141 -14.41 5.01 4.91
C ILE A 141 -15.61 5.41 5.77
N LYS A 142 -15.98 4.56 6.74
CA LYS A 142 -17.09 4.81 7.66
C LYS A 142 -16.85 6.08 8.50
N ASP A 143 -15.66 6.23 9.08
CA ASP A 143 -15.33 7.38 9.94
C ASP A 143 -15.45 8.71 9.16
N GLU A 144 -15.08 8.74 7.89
CA GLU A 144 -15.22 9.95 7.04
C GLU A 144 -16.68 10.24 6.65
N ILE A 145 -17.49 9.20 6.41
CA ILE A 145 -18.93 9.36 6.19
C ILE A 145 -19.62 9.85 7.47
N ASP A 146 -19.32 9.26 8.62
CA ASP A 146 -19.92 9.63 9.90
C ASP A 146 -19.62 11.11 10.24
N LYS A 147 -18.39 11.57 10.01
CA LYS A 147 -18.00 12.99 10.18
C LYS A 147 -18.85 13.94 9.33
N ALA A 148 -19.21 13.52 8.11
CA ALA A 148 -20.03 14.33 7.22
C ALA A 148 -21.52 14.33 7.57
N LEU A 149 -22.00 13.26 8.21
CA LEU A 149 -23.39 13.17 8.66
C LEU A 149 -23.64 13.93 9.96
N ALA A 150 -22.60 14.10 10.77
CA ALA A 150 -22.63 14.87 12.01
C ALA A 150 -22.66 16.40 11.82
N GLN A 151 -22.40 16.89 10.60
CA GLN A 151 -22.55 18.30 10.18
C GLN A 151 -23.95 18.56 9.61
#